data_AF-A0A967L8D0-F1
#
_entry.id   AF-A0A967L8D0-F1
#
_cell.length_a   1.000
_cell.length_b   1.000
_cell.length_c   1.000
_cell.angle_alpha   90.00
_cell.angle_beta   90.00
_cell.angle_gamma   90.00
#
_symmetry.space_group_name_H-M   'P 1'
#
loop_
_entity.id
_entity.type
_entity.pdbx_description
1 polymer ?
#
loop_
_entity_poly.entity_id
_entity_poly.type
_entity_poly.pdbx_seq_one_letter_code
_entity_poly.pdbx_strand_id
1 'polypeptide(L)'
;MKIPDSHPVVLSLVTYAVEMARPDRSQLPLFEERPCSVPGCDNPAGDESGLCLAHEPDPTEKTDPEPDDIPPHCSVEDCYLPATKKTGMCRAHNKANREGKALEAAKKNGPKAAAAAEEGGKQAEGSTAELVCDWPGCDRPACRDSVWCEEHYRPEILGKCRVSNCRRKPVAHGLCETHHCSNPGCENIASASGSGACYECEK
;
A
#
# COMPACT_ATOMS: atom_id res chain seq x y z
N MET A 1 49.21 -17.28 -14.71
CA MET A 1 48.54 -18.46 -14.10
C MET A 1 47.10 -18.47 -14.61
N LYS A 2 46.73 -19.47 -15.41
CA LYS A 2 45.37 -19.60 -16.00
C LYS A 2 44.52 -20.43 -15.04
N ILE A 3 43.37 -19.92 -14.63
CA ILE A 3 42.37 -20.63 -13.84
C ILE A 3 41.47 -21.37 -14.86
N PRO A 4 41.29 -22.70 -14.76
CA PRO A 4 40.39 -23.42 -15.66
C PRO A 4 38.92 -23.19 -15.31
N ASP A 5 38.12 -23.00 -16.36
CA ASP A 5 36.66 -22.94 -16.37
C ASP A 5 36.00 -24.10 -15.59
N SER A 6 35.14 -23.74 -14.65
CA SER A 6 34.32 -24.67 -13.88
C SER A 6 33.00 -24.93 -14.60
N HIS A 7 32.74 -26.18 -14.97
CA HIS A 7 31.52 -26.64 -15.62
C HIS A 7 30.28 -26.56 -14.70
N PRO A 8 29.14 -26.04 -15.17
CA PRO A 8 27.86 -26.09 -14.45
C PRO A 8 27.05 -27.33 -14.88
N VAL A 9 27.24 -28.48 -14.21
CA VAL A 9 26.42 -29.69 -14.50
C VAL A 9 25.73 -30.28 -13.27
N VAL A 10 25.90 -29.70 -12.07
CA VAL A 10 25.44 -30.35 -10.83
C VAL A 10 24.02 -29.92 -10.37
N LEU A 11 23.36 -29.01 -11.08
CA LEU A 11 22.06 -28.46 -10.64
C LEU A 11 20.81 -29.21 -11.14
N SER A 12 20.95 -30.35 -11.82
CA SER A 12 19.82 -31.03 -12.47
C SER A 12 19.15 -32.16 -11.68
N LEU A 13 19.67 -32.54 -10.51
CA LEU A 13 19.13 -33.68 -9.73
C LEU A 13 18.30 -33.29 -8.50
N VAL A 14 18.27 -32.01 -8.11
CA VAL A 14 17.55 -31.57 -6.88
C VAL A 14 16.05 -31.37 -7.13
N THR A 15 15.61 -31.14 -8.37
CA THR A 15 14.19 -30.91 -8.69
C THR A 15 13.35 -32.19 -8.71
N TYR A 16 13.95 -33.37 -8.95
CA TYR A 16 13.19 -34.61 -9.10
C TYR A 16 12.74 -35.25 -7.77
N ALA A 17 13.34 -34.84 -6.63
CA ALA A 17 13.01 -35.42 -5.33
C ALA A 17 11.79 -34.78 -4.65
N VAL A 18 11.30 -33.63 -5.12
CA VAL A 18 10.21 -32.88 -4.46
C VAL A 18 8.82 -33.37 -4.91
N GLU A 19 8.69 -33.98 -6.10
CA GLU A 19 7.39 -34.45 -6.60
C GLU A 19 6.89 -35.75 -5.92
N MET A 20 7.79 -36.60 -5.43
CA MET A 20 7.42 -37.89 -4.83
C MET A 20 7.00 -37.82 -3.35
N ALA A 21 7.10 -36.65 -2.72
CA ALA A 21 6.76 -36.44 -1.31
C ALA A 21 5.40 -35.74 -1.10
N ARG A 22 4.50 -35.77 -2.09
CA ARG A 22 3.11 -35.34 -1.87
C ARG A 22 2.37 -36.49 -1.19
N PRO A 23 2.01 -36.36 0.11
CA PRO A 23 1.24 -37.39 0.77
C PRO A 23 -0.06 -37.61 -0.01
N ASP A 24 -0.37 -38.88 -0.22
CA ASP A 24 -1.61 -39.31 -0.85
C ASP A 24 -2.79 -38.69 -0.09
N ARG A 25 -3.47 -37.75 -0.75
CA ARG A 25 -4.59 -36.98 -0.18
C ARG A 25 -5.74 -37.89 0.26
N SER A 26 -5.74 -39.13 -0.19
CA SER A 26 -6.67 -40.19 0.19
C SER A 26 -6.46 -40.73 1.61
N GLN A 27 -5.31 -40.46 2.24
CA GLN A 27 -5.00 -40.93 3.60
C GLN A 27 -5.11 -39.85 4.68
N LEU A 28 -5.63 -38.66 4.34
CA LEU A 28 -5.96 -37.71 5.39
C LEU A 28 -7.09 -38.32 6.23
N PRO A 29 -6.93 -38.38 7.57
CA PRO A 29 -7.99 -38.86 8.43
C PRO A 29 -9.26 -38.10 8.07
N LEU A 30 -10.35 -38.84 7.82
CA LEU A 30 -11.67 -38.25 7.69
C LEU A 30 -11.94 -37.54 9.02
N PHE A 31 -11.72 -36.23 9.04
CA PHE A 31 -12.07 -35.41 10.18
C PHE A 31 -13.58 -35.61 10.37
N GLU A 32 -13.98 -36.14 11.52
CA GLU A 32 -15.39 -36.24 11.88
C GLU A 32 -16.00 -34.85 11.72
N GLU A 33 -16.94 -34.70 10.79
CA GLU A 33 -17.55 -33.41 10.47
C GLU A 33 -18.35 -32.94 11.69
N ARG A 34 -17.72 -32.10 12.51
CA ARG A 34 -18.35 -31.49 13.67
C ARG A 34 -19.30 -30.38 13.19
N PRO A 35 -20.53 -30.29 13.70
CA PRO A 35 -21.42 -29.18 13.35
C PRO A 35 -20.89 -27.86 13.92
N CYS A 36 -21.17 -26.75 13.24
CA CYS A 36 -20.86 -25.42 13.76
C CYS A 36 -21.62 -25.16 15.08
N SER A 37 -20.95 -24.53 16.04
CA SER A 37 -21.50 -24.20 17.36
C SER A 37 -22.47 -23.02 17.34
N VAL A 38 -22.59 -22.30 16.20
CA VAL A 38 -23.51 -21.17 16.06
C VAL A 38 -24.95 -21.70 15.87
N PRO A 39 -25.91 -21.37 16.75
CA PRO A 39 -27.28 -21.86 16.66
C PRO A 39 -27.92 -21.52 15.31
N GLY A 40 -28.42 -22.53 14.61
CA GLY A 40 -29.04 -22.38 13.28
C GLY A 40 -28.07 -22.36 12.10
N CYS A 41 -26.78 -22.65 12.32
CA CYS A 41 -25.80 -22.85 11.25
C CYS A 41 -25.60 -24.33 10.96
N ASP A 42 -25.91 -24.76 9.73
CA ASP A 42 -25.76 -26.16 9.29
C ASP A 42 -24.39 -26.45 8.66
N ASN A 43 -23.48 -25.48 8.64
CA ASN A 43 -22.13 -25.68 8.08
C ASN A 43 -21.26 -26.52 9.03
N PRO A 44 -20.37 -27.38 8.50
CA PRO A 44 -19.37 -28.06 9.32
C PRO A 44 -18.36 -27.07 9.87
N ALA A 45 -17.88 -27.33 11.10
CA ALA A 45 -16.77 -26.60 11.70
C ALA A 45 -15.48 -26.86 10.89
N GLY A 46 -14.68 -25.81 10.68
CA GLY A 46 -13.44 -25.91 9.91
C GLY A 46 -12.29 -26.54 10.69
N ASP A 47 -12.35 -26.44 12.01
CA ASP A 47 -11.28 -26.85 12.93
C ASP A 47 -11.82 -27.20 14.34
N GLU A 48 -10.91 -27.31 15.30
CA GLU A 48 -11.20 -27.64 16.69
C GLU A 48 -11.94 -26.51 17.44
N SER A 49 -12.04 -25.31 16.86
CA SER A 49 -12.76 -24.16 17.47
C SER A 49 -14.28 -24.38 17.50
N GLY A 50 -14.79 -25.30 16.67
CA GLY A 50 -16.23 -25.53 16.53
C GLY A 50 -16.95 -24.44 15.72
N LEU A 51 -16.23 -23.55 15.04
CA LEU A 51 -16.78 -22.53 14.15
C LEU A 51 -16.57 -22.93 12.68
N CYS A 52 -17.52 -22.58 11.82
CA CYS A 52 -17.34 -22.74 10.38
C CYS A 52 -16.58 -21.54 9.81
N LEU A 53 -16.03 -21.67 8.61
CA LEU A 53 -15.28 -20.60 7.91
C LEU A 53 -16.01 -19.24 7.84
N ALA A 54 -17.35 -19.25 7.88
CA ALA A 54 -18.16 -18.02 7.87
C ALA A 54 -18.28 -17.33 9.24
N HIS A 55 -17.98 -18.06 10.32
CA HIS A 55 -18.05 -17.61 11.71
C HIS A 55 -16.68 -17.57 12.40
N GLU A 56 -15.62 -18.02 11.73
CA GLU A 56 -14.27 -17.77 12.20
C GLU A 56 -14.03 -16.25 12.19
N PRO A 57 -13.58 -15.65 13.32
CA PRO A 57 -13.25 -14.25 13.35
C PRO A 57 -12.15 -13.99 12.32
N ASP A 58 -12.30 -12.92 11.54
CA ASP A 58 -11.31 -12.59 10.52
C ASP A 58 -9.94 -12.45 11.20
N PRO A 59 -8.88 -13.13 10.73
CA PRO A 59 -7.57 -13.05 11.37
C PRO A 59 -6.98 -11.64 11.36
N THR A 60 -7.58 -10.70 10.61
CA THR A 60 -7.26 -9.28 10.64
C THR A 60 -7.93 -8.51 11.78
N GLU A 61 -8.99 -9.04 12.39
CA GLU A 61 -9.58 -8.57 13.66
C GLU A 61 -8.85 -9.15 14.88
N LYS A 62 -7.54 -9.40 14.77
CA LYS A 62 -6.72 -9.48 15.97
C LYS A 62 -6.78 -8.12 16.64
N THR A 63 -7.63 -8.06 17.67
CA THR A 63 -7.65 -7.08 18.75
C THR A 63 -6.32 -6.34 18.77
N ASP A 64 -6.33 -5.11 18.27
CA ASP A 64 -5.24 -4.18 18.48
C ASP A 64 -4.90 -4.26 19.97
N PRO A 65 -3.62 -4.45 20.35
CA PRO A 65 -3.24 -4.38 21.75
C PRO A 65 -3.83 -3.11 22.35
N GLU A 66 -4.43 -3.21 23.53
CA GLU A 66 -5.09 -2.10 24.22
C GLU A 66 -4.22 -0.82 24.11
N PRO A 67 -4.83 0.33 23.79
CA PRO A 67 -4.11 1.53 23.39
C PRO A 67 -3.22 2.15 24.48
N ASP A 68 -3.27 1.66 25.73
CA ASP A 68 -2.74 2.36 26.90
C ASP A 68 -1.23 2.20 27.14
N ASP A 69 -0.53 1.26 26.47
CA ASP A 69 0.91 1.03 26.69
C ASP A 69 1.83 1.50 25.56
N ILE A 70 1.34 2.30 24.60
CA ILE A 70 2.19 2.79 23.52
C ILE A 70 2.92 4.06 23.97
N PRO A 71 4.26 4.04 24.14
CA PRO A 71 5.00 5.24 24.48
C PRO A 71 4.81 6.29 23.37
N PRO A 72 4.47 7.55 23.72
CA PRO A 72 4.18 8.59 22.73
C PRO A 72 5.41 8.96 21.88
N HIS A 73 6.61 8.61 22.34
CA HIS A 73 7.87 8.98 21.73
C HIS A 73 8.76 7.77 21.45
N CYS A 74 9.61 7.93 20.44
CA CYS A 74 10.62 6.94 20.07
C CYS A 74 11.49 6.55 21.28
N SER A 75 11.71 5.25 21.49
CA SER A 75 12.57 4.73 22.56
C SER A 75 14.07 5.04 22.42
N VAL A 76 14.47 5.85 21.42
CA VAL A 76 15.88 6.24 21.21
C VAL A 76 16.09 7.57 21.92
N GLU A 77 17.11 7.65 22.78
CA GLU A 77 17.43 8.88 23.51
C GLU A 77 17.56 10.08 22.57
N ASP A 78 17.02 11.22 23.01
CA ASP A 78 16.92 12.48 22.26
C ASP A 78 16.07 12.43 20.97
N CYS A 79 15.21 11.42 20.78
CA CYS A 79 14.29 11.33 19.66
C CYS A 79 12.83 11.59 20.07
N TYR A 80 12.33 12.78 19.75
CA TYR A 80 10.95 13.19 20.05
C TYR A 80 9.92 12.81 18.97
N LEU A 81 10.36 12.10 17.93
CA LEU A 81 9.46 11.64 16.87
C LEU A 81 8.48 10.57 17.40
N PRO A 82 7.25 10.51 16.87
CA PRO A 82 6.25 9.54 17.31
C PRO A 82 6.73 8.10 17.07
N ALA A 83 6.57 7.26 18.09
CA ALA A 83 6.87 5.84 18.00
C ALA A 83 5.81 5.10 17.17
N THR A 84 6.24 4.04 16.50
CA THR A 84 5.30 3.07 15.91
C THR A 84 4.86 2.07 16.98
N LYS A 85 3.56 1.73 17.00
CA LYS A 85 2.98 0.78 17.98
C LYS A 85 3.76 -0.53 18.06
N LYS A 86 4.25 -1.03 16.92
CA LYS A 86 4.88 -2.35 16.80
C LYS A 86 6.28 -2.43 17.41
N THR A 87 7.05 -1.35 17.40
CA THR A 87 8.48 -1.41 17.75
C THR A 87 8.93 -0.39 18.77
N GLY A 88 8.06 0.50 19.24
CA GLY A 88 8.44 1.62 20.13
C GLY A 88 9.40 2.64 19.49
N MET A 89 9.76 2.46 18.21
CA MET A 89 10.70 3.33 17.50
C MET A 89 9.98 4.14 16.43
N CYS A 90 10.47 5.34 16.15
CA CYS A 90 10.01 6.13 15.00
C CYS A 90 10.39 5.44 13.68
N ARG A 91 9.74 5.84 12.58
CA ARG A 91 9.94 5.22 11.25
C ARG A 91 11.42 5.25 10.81
N ALA A 92 12.15 6.30 11.13
CA ALA A 92 13.57 6.44 10.77
C ALA A 92 14.46 5.47 11.55
N HIS A 93 14.29 5.39 12.87
CA HIS A 93 15.05 4.46 13.71
C HIS A 93 14.69 3.01 13.44
N ASN A 94 13.41 2.70 13.21
CA ASN A 94 13.00 1.34 12.83
C ASN A 94 13.65 0.91 11.49
N LYS A 95 13.72 1.82 10.51
CA LYS A 95 14.45 1.56 9.25
C LYS A 95 15.96 1.34 9.50
N ALA A 96 16.61 2.20 10.26
CA ALA A 96 18.04 2.06 10.59
C ALA A 96 18.33 0.73 11.32
N ASN A 97 17.46 0.35 12.26
CA ASN A 97 17.55 -0.90 13.00
C ASN A 97 17.46 -2.12 12.07
N ARG A 98 16.50 -2.12 11.14
CA ARG A 98 16.35 -3.20 10.15
C ARG A 98 17.53 -3.31 9.18
N GLU A 99 18.21 -2.21 8.91
CA GLU A 99 19.41 -2.16 8.07
C GLU A 99 20.70 -2.50 8.85
N GLY A 100 20.61 -2.82 10.14
CA GLY A 100 21.77 -3.08 11.00
C GLY A 100 22.66 -1.85 11.18
N LYS A 101 22.14 -0.65 10.94
CA LYS A 101 22.88 0.62 11.09
C LYS A 101 22.83 1.07 12.54
N ALA A 102 23.91 1.70 12.99
CA ALA A 102 23.96 2.33 14.30
C ALA A 102 22.82 3.35 14.43
N LEU A 103 22.02 3.22 15.49
CA LEU A 103 20.86 4.08 15.76
C LEU A 103 21.26 5.55 15.95
N GLU A 104 22.50 5.79 16.38
CA GLU A 104 23.10 7.12 16.53
C GLU A 104 23.17 7.94 15.23
N ALA A 105 23.15 7.29 14.06
CA ALA A 105 23.28 7.97 12.77
C ALA A 105 22.03 8.77 12.35
N ALA A 106 20.86 8.44 12.91
CA ALA A 106 19.60 9.08 12.56
C ALA A 106 19.28 10.35 13.40
N LYS A 107 20.11 10.68 14.41
CA LYS A 107 19.96 11.87 15.27
C LYS A 107 20.01 13.22 14.51
N LYS A 108 20.50 13.24 13.26
CA LYS A 108 20.84 14.50 12.55
C LYS A 108 19.67 15.27 11.93
N ASN A 109 18.45 14.71 11.92
CA ASN A 109 17.27 15.39 11.37
C ASN A 109 16.15 15.54 12.40
N GLY A 110 16.49 15.87 13.65
CA GLY A 110 15.49 16.38 14.59
C GLY A 110 14.81 17.63 14.01
N PRO A 111 13.56 17.93 14.40
CA PRO A 111 12.82 19.10 13.92
C PRO A 111 13.40 20.40 14.48
N LYS A 112 14.61 20.79 14.05
CA LYS A 112 15.10 22.18 14.17
C LYS A 112 14.50 23.05 13.05
N ALA A 113 13.20 22.86 12.79
CA ALA A 113 12.43 23.57 11.75
C ALA A 113 10.99 23.90 12.19
N ALA A 114 10.55 23.53 13.39
CA ALA A 114 9.18 23.81 13.85
C ALA A 114 9.06 24.97 14.86
N ALA A 115 10.16 25.62 15.24
CA ALA A 115 10.15 26.73 16.22
C ALA A 115 10.75 28.06 15.69
N ALA A 116 10.94 28.19 14.37
CA ALA A 116 11.42 29.42 13.74
C ALA A 116 10.65 29.73 12.45
N ALA A 117 9.34 29.49 12.46
CA ALA A 117 8.42 29.85 11.38
C ALA A 117 7.19 30.58 11.94
N GLU A 118 7.45 31.55 12.81
CA GLU A 118 6.60 32.73 12.99
C GLU A 118 7.53 33.90 12.66
N GLU A 119 7.11 34.76 11.74
CA GLU A 119 7.81 35.91 11.15
C GLU A 119 8.72 35.63 9.93
N GLY A 120 8.18 35.87 8.73
CA GLY A 120 9.00 36.29 7.59
C GLY A 120 8.94 35.46 6.31
N GLY A 121 7.82 34.80 6.01
CA GLY A 121 7.58 34.25 4.66
C GLY A 121 7.39 35.38 3.64
N LYS A 122 8.47 35.80 2.98
CA LYS A 122 8.40 36.56 1.72
C LYS A 122 7.60 35.74 0.72
N GLN A 123 6.37 36.17 0.47
CA GLN A 123 5.55 35.72 -0.65
C GLN A 123 6.37 35.91 -1.92
N ALA A 124 6.73 34.81 -2.57
CA ALA A 124 7.14 34.86 -3.96
C ALA A 124 5.87 35.16 -4.75
N GLU A 125 5.66 36.43 -5.07
CA GLU A 125 4.60 36.93 -5.95
C GLU A 125 4.86 36.46 -7.40
N GLY A 126 4.78 35.16 -7.61
CA GLY A 126 4.56 34.58 -8.92
C GLY A 126 3.06 34.43 -9.08
N SER A 127 2.43 35.38 -9.77
CA SER A 127 1.03 35.37 -10.18
C SER A 127 0.72 34.12 -11.02
N THR A 128 0.50 32.98 -10.36
CA THR A 128 -0.24 31.87 -10.93
C THR A 128 -1.71 32.21 -10.76
N ALA A 129 -2.41 32.50 -11.85
CA ALA A 129 -3.85 32.67 -11.83
C ALA A 129 -4.45 31.47 -11.07
N GLU A 130 -5.13 31.75 -9.95
CA GLU A 130 -5.81 30.72 -9.16
C GLU A 130 -6.85 30.05 -10.07
N LEU A 131 -6.53 28.84 -10.53
CA LEU A 131 -7.47 28.00 -11.24
C LEU A 131 -8.62 27.69 -10.28
N VAL A 132 -9.85 27.97 -10.71
CA VAL A 132 -11.06 27.66 -9.93
C VAL A 132 -11.44 26.21 -10.19
N CYS A 133 -11.99 25.54 -9.18
CA CYS A 133 -12.49 24.18 -9.31
C CYS A 133 -13.55 24.09 -10.41
N ASP A 134 -13.37 23.18 -11.37
CA ASP A 134 -14.27 22.98 -12.52
C ASP A 134 -15.59 22.24 -12.16
N TRP A 135 -15.86 22.04 -10.87
CA TRP A 135 -17.05 21.34 -10.42
C TRP A 135 -18.25 22.30 -10.41
N PRO A 136 -19.41 21.95 -11.02
CA PRO A 136 -20.55 22.85 -11.09
C PRO A 136 -20.99 23.38 -9.71
N GLY A 137 -20.88 24.70 -9.53
CA GLY A 137 -21.22 25.37 -8.27
C GLY A 137 -20.14 25.32 -7.19
N CYS A 138 -18.89 25.00 -7.52
CA CYS A 138 -17.76 25.04 -6.60
C CYS A 138 -16.83 26.22 -6.90
N ASP A 139 -16.77 27.20 -6.00
CA ASP A 139 -15.91 28.38 -6.14
C ASP A 139 -14.55 28.22 -5.43
N ARG A 140 -14.21 27.00 -5.01
CA ARG A 140 -12.95 26.75 -4.30
C ARG A 140 -11.77 26.73 -5.27
N PRO A 141 -10.56 27.11 -4.82
CA PRO A 141 -9.37 26.99 -5.65
C PRO A 141 -9.10 25.52 -5.97
N ALA A 142 -8.72 25.28 -7.23
CA ALA A 142 -8.28 23.99 -7.70
C ALA A 142 -6.88 23.68 -7.14
N CYS A 143 -6.59 22.39 -6.95
CA CYS A 143 -5.26 21.97 -6.50
C CYS A 143 -4.21 22.28 -7.58
N ARG A 144 -2.95 22.50 -7.18
CA ARG A 144 -1.87 23.02 -8.05
C ARG A 144 -1.67 22.29 -9.39
N ASP A 145 -2.02 21.00 -9.44
CA ASP A 145 -1.87 20.12 -10.60
C ASP A 145 -3.21 19.48 -11.05
N SER A 146 -4.34 20.05 -10.64
CA SER A 146 -5.69 19.49 -10.88
C SER A 146 -6.69 20.60 -11.17
N VAL A 147 -7.68 20.32 -12.01
CA VAL A 147 -8.83 21.22 -12.25
C VAL A 147 -9.88 21.16 -11.13
N TRP A 148 -9.72 20.26 -10.16
CA TRP A 148 -10.63 20.08 -9.03
C TRP A 148 -9.98 20.46 -7.69
N CYS A 149 -10.80 20.93 -6.75
CA CYS A 149 -10.40 21.19 -5.38
C CYS A 149 -10.21 19.88 -4.60
N GLU A 150 -9.53 19.94 -3.45
CA GLU A 150 -9.19 18.78 -2.63
C GLU A 150 -10.40 17.93 -2.20
N GLU A 151 -11.56 18.57 -2.00
CA GLU A 151 -12.79 17.88 -1.61
C GLU A 151 -13.38 17.05 -2.77
N HIS A 152 -13.32 17.57 -4.00
CA HIS A 152 -13.80 16.88 -5.21
C HIS A 152 -12.74 15.98 -5.85
N TYR A 153 -11.46 16.22 -5.55
CA TYR A 153 -10.34 15.40 -5.99
C TYR A 153 -10.25 14.07 -5.24
N ARG A 154 -11.10 13.81 -4.24
CA ARG A 154 -11.03 12.58 -3.44
C ARG A 154 -11.10 11.33 -4.33
N PRO A 155 -10.06 10.47 -4.33
CA PRO A 155 -10.04 9.24 -5.14
C PRO A 155 -11.15 8.26 -4.76
N GLU A 156 -11.72 8.40 -3.57
CA GLU A 156 -12.88 7.65 -3.10
C GLU A 156 -14.18 8.04 -3.83
N ILE A 157 -14.31 9.30 -4.26
CA ILE A 157 -15.44 9.80 -5.06
C ILE A 157 -15.31 9.36 -6.53
N LEU A 158 -14.07 9.24 -7.03
CA LEU A 158 -13.82 8.86 -8.43
C LEU A 158 -14.26 7.42 -8.77
N GLY A 159 -14.64 6.61 -7.79
CA GLY A 159 -15.35 5.35 -8.01
C GLY A 159 -14.56 4.35 -8.87
N LYS A 160 -15.21 3.82 -9.91
CA LYS A 160 -14.59 2.90 -10.88
C LYS A 160 -14.05 3.70 -12.06
N CYS A 161 -13.02 3.18 -12.73
CA CYS A 161 -12.54 3.75 -13.98
C CYS A 161 -13.69 3.99 -14.98
N ARG A 162 -13.69 5.16 -15.62
CA ARG A 162 -14.70 5.61 -16.60
C ARG A 162 -14.83 4.70 -17.82
N VAL A 163 -13.80 3.89 -18.10
CA VAL A 163 -13.86 2.85 -19.14
C VAL A 163 -14.81 1.74 -18.72
N SER A 164 -15.85 1.53 -19.52
CA SER A 164 -16.86 0.48 -19.30
C SER A 164 -16.21 -0.87 -19.03
N ASN A 165 -16.65 -1.55 -17.96
CA ASN A 165 -16.14 -2.83 -17.46
C ASN A 165 -14.72 -2.81 -16.85
N CYS A 166 -14.07 -1.66 -16.70
CA CYS A 166 -12.83 -1.58 -15.95
C CYS A 166 -13.12 -1.52 -14.44
N ARG A 167 -12.63 -2.52 -13.69
CA ARG A 167 -12.79 -2.59 -12.23
C ARG A 167 -11.64 -1.95 -11.44
N ARG A 168 -10.64 -1.39 -12.14
CA ARG A 168 -9.47 -0.78 -11.51
C ARG A 168 -9.84 0.59 -10.93
N LYS A 169 -9.18 0.95 -9.83
CA LYS A 169 -9.33 2.27 -9.21
C LYS A 169 -8.73 3.33 -10.16
N PRO A 170 -9.41 4.46 -10.36
CA PRO A 170 -8.87 5.57 -11.13
C PRO A 170 -7.70 6.22 -10.40
N VAL A 171 -6.70 6.66 -11.16
CA VAL A 171 -5.49 7.34 -10.66
C VAL A 171 -5.58 8.84 -10.92
N ALA A 172 -6.11 9.25 -12.07
CA ALA A 172 -6.36 10.64 -12.41
C ALA A 172 -7.52 10.75 -13.42
N HIS A 173 -8.31 11.83 -13.32
CA HIS A 173 -9.43 12.14 -14.23
C HIS A 173 -10.46 10.99 -14.41
N GLY A 174 -10.64 10.16 -13.38
CA GLY A 174 -11.55 9.00 -13.47
C GLY A 174 -11.01 7.86 -14.37
N LEU A 175 -9.75 7.89 -14.78
CA LEU A 175 -9.09 6.84 -15.55
C LEU A 175 -8.08 6.10 -14.67
N CYS A 176 -8.01 4.78 -14.78
CA CYS A 176 -6.99 3.98 -14.08
C CYS A 176 -5.64 4.07 -14.80
N GLU A 177 -4.58 3.59 -14.14
CA GLU A 177 -3.20 3.62 -14.66
C GLU A 177 -3.06 3.09 -16.10
N THR A 178 -3.85 2.08 -16.49
CA THR A 178 -3.81 1.52 -17.85
C THR A 178 -4.61 2.28 -18.89
N HIS A 179 -5.51 3.15 -18.45
CA HIS A 179 -6.37 3.93 -19.35
C HIS A 179 -6.04 5.42 -19.31
N HIS A 180 -5.21 5.86 -18.36
CA HIS A 180 -4.72 7.22 -18.28
C HIS A 180 -3.57 7.42 -19.27
N CYS A 181 -3.64 8.46 -20.09
CA CYS A 181 -2.56 8.82 -20.99
C CYS A 181 -1.36 9.33 -20.19
N SER A 182 -0.17 8.77 -20.41
CA SER A 182 1.07 9.16 -19.74
C SER A 182 1.56 10.55 -20.14
N ASN A 183 1.00 11.17 -21.19
CA ASN A 183 1.40 12.51 -21.60
C ASN A 183 0.78 13.58 -20.68
N PRO A 184 1.59 14.48 -20.10
CA PRO A 184 1.11 15.50 -19.18
C PRO A 184 0.12 16.44 -19.88
N GLY A 185 -1.04 16.66 -19.25
CA GLY A 185 -2.13 17.48 -19.81
C GLY A 185 -3.01 16.78 -20.84
N CYS A 186 -2.80 15.48 -21.10
CA CYS A 186 -3.66 14.72 -22.00
C CYS A 186 -4.78 14.00 -21.22
N GLU A 187 -6.02 14.36 -21.53
CA GLU A 187 -7.22 13.77 -20.89
C GLU A 187 -7.81 12.58 -21.67
N ASN A 188 -7.16 12.18 -22.77
CA ASN A 188 -7.62 11.09 -23.62
C ASN A 188 -7.33 9.72 -23.00
N ILE A 189 -8.13 8.72 -23.38
CA ILE A 189 -7.95 7.33 -22.95
C ILE A 189 -6.73 6.74 -23.66
N ALA A 190 -5.80 6.16 -22.89
CA ALA A 190 -4.64 5.46 -23.44
C ALA A 190 -5.05 4.30 -24.35
N SER A 191 -4.30 4.11 -25.43
CA SER A 191 -4.50 3.00 -26.35
C SER A 191 -4.24 1.66 -25.63
N ALA A 192 -5.00 0.62 -26.00
CA ALA A 192 -4.82 -0.73 -25.45
C ALA A 192 -3.47 -1.38 -25.85
N SER A 193 -2.65 -0.70 -26.66
CA SER A 193 -1.31 -1.12 -27.10
C SER A 193 -0.28 -1.22 -25.97
N GLY A 194 -0.60 -0.72 -24.76
CA GLY A 194 0.30 -0.78 -23.61
C GLY A 194 1.42 0.28 -23.64
N SER A 195 1.44 1.16 -24.63
CA SER A 195 2.36 2.30 -24.70
C SER A 195 2.09 3.34 -23.60
N GLY A 196 0.89 3.33 -23.02
CA GLY A 196 0.41 4.36 -22.11
C GLY A 196 0.09 5.68 -22.80
N ALA A 197 0.25 5.80 -24.12
CA ALA A 197 -0.13 6.98 -24.88
C ALA A 197 -1.52 6.79 -25.53
N CYS A 198 -2.29 7.86 -25.67
CA CYS A 198 -3.50 7.85 -26.48
C CYS A 198 -3.16 7.95 -27.98
N TYR A 199 -4.11 7.62 -28.85
CA TYR A 199 -3.92 7.65 -30.31
C TYR A 199 -3.50 9.01 -30.86
N GLU A 200 -3.92 10.12 -30.23
CA GLU A 200 -3.52 11.47 -30.64
C GLU A 200 -2.10 11.83 -30.21
N CYS A 201 -1.62 11.22 -29.12
CA CYS A 201 -0.28 11.41 -28.60
C CYS A 201 0.77 10.52 -29.28
N GLU A 202 0.34 9.48 -30.00
CA GLU A 202 1.20 8.59 -30.79
C GLU A 202 1.46 9.10 -32.22
N LYS A 203 0.76 10.17 -32.65
CA LYS A 203 0.96 10.82 -33.95
C LYS A 203 2.06 11.87 -33.90
#